data_AF-A0A523BLF1-F1
#
_entry.id   AF-A0A523BLF1-F1
#
_cell.length_a   1.000
_cell.length_b   1.000
_cell.length_c   1.000
_cell.angle_alpha   90.00
_cell.angle_beta   90.00
_cell.angle_gamma   90.00
#
_symmetry.space_group_name_H-M   'P 1'
#
loop_
_entity.id
_entity.type
_entity.pdbx_description
1 polymer ?
#
loop_
_entity_poly.entity_id
_entity_poly.type
_entity_poly.pdbx_seq_one_letter_code
_entity_poly.pdbx_strand_id
1 'polypeptide(L)'
;MMLNRGDLIQGGNGTYMIEEAIDRGGMSIVYLARGPDGRKVVVKMPNSLGTPYNKLIFERDLLKQLSHDHIVRYLDSSIVRLGSSSFPALIVEYSSGKTLKKVAFGRPMDEKKGARCPTTG
;
A
#
# COMPACT_ATOMS: atom_id res chain seq x y z
N MET A 1 6.64 10.28 13.57
CA MET A 1 7.33 10.30 12.26
C MET A 1 6.27 10.10 11.19
N MET A 2 5.95 11.13 10.41
CA MET A 2 4.86 11.09 9.43
C MET A 2 5.17 12.01 8.26
N LEU A 3 4.65 11.62 7.10
CA LEU A 3 4.55 12.52 5.96
C LEU A 3 3.30 13.37 6.11
N ASN A 4 3.43 14.62 5.70
CA ASN A 4 2.36 15.60 5.67
C ASN A 4 1.81 15.73 4.25
N ARG A 5 0.60 16.27 4.15
CA ARG A 5 0.03 16.66 2.86
C ARG A 5 0.96 17.64 2.16
N GLY A 6 1.23 17.40 0.88
CA GLY A 6 2.15 18.19 0.06
C GLY A 6 3.60 17.70 0.09
N ASP A 7 3.95 16.78 0.99
CA ASP A 7 5.29 16.17 0.97
C ASP A 7 5.50 15.43 -0.35
N LEU A 8 6.71 15.57 -0.89
CA LEU A 8 7.10 14.97 -2.16
C LEU A 8 8.00 13.75 -1.91
N ILE A 9 7.66 12.63 -2.53
CA ILE A 9 8.49 11.43 -2.57
C ILE A 9 9.04 11.27 -3.99
N GLN A 10 10.35 11.14 -4.10
CA GLN A 10 11.00 10.83 -5.37
C GLN A 10 11.11 9.31 -5.55
N GLY A 11 10.35 8.74 -6.48
CA GLY A 11 10.47 7.34 -6.90
C GLY A 11 11.25 7.20 -8.21
N GLY A 12 11.35 5.97 -8.72
CA GLY A 12 12.00 5.68 -10.00
C GLY A 12 11.21 6.21 -11.20
N ASN A 13 9.88 6.27 -11.10
CA ASN A 13 8.99 6.70 -12.18
C ASN A 13 8.59 8.18 -12.11
N GLY A 14 9.08 8.92 -11.11
CA GLY A 14 8.81 10.35 -10.95
C GLY A 14 8.49 10.75 -9.52
N THR A 15 7.89 11.94 -9.38
CA THR A 15 7.55 12.53 -8.08
C THR A 15 6.11 12.19 -7.70
N TYR A 16 5.93 11.80 -6.44
CA TYR A 16 4.63 11.49 -5.85
C TYR A 16 4.33 12.49 -4.73
N MET A 17 3.16 13.13 -4.79
CA MET A 17 2.74 14.11 -3.80
C MET A 17 1.76 13.50 -2.80
N ILE A 18 2.08 13.53 -1.51
CA ILE A 18 1.21 13.02 -0.46
C ILE A 18 -0.05 13.87 -0.34
N GLU A 19 -1.22 13.22 -0.36
CA GLU A 19 -2.52 13.87 -0.16
C GLU A 19 -2.98 13.72 1.30
N GLU A 20 -3.00 12.50 1.83
CA GLU A 20 -3.44 12.21 3.21
C GLU A 20 -2.98 10.82 3.69
N ALA A 21 -3.00 10.60 5.01
CA ALA A 21 -2.84 9.26 5.60
C ALA A 21 -4.21 8.58 5.66
N ILE A 22 -4.35 7.42 5.02
CA ILE A 22 -5.64 6.69 4.90
C ILE A 22 -5.75 5.47 5.82
N ASP A 23 -4.64 4.92 6.29
CA ASP A 23 -4.63 3.86 7.30
C ASP A 23 -3.36 3.90 8.15
N ARG A 24 -3.49 3.46 9.40
CA ARG A 24 -2.40 3.29 10.36
C ARG A 24 -2.56 1.92 11.01
N GLY A 25 -1.85 0.95 10.46
CA GLY A 25 -1.80 -0.41 10.99
C GLY A 25 -0.63 -0.61 11.95
N GLY A 26 -0.59 -1.79 12.58
CA GLY A 26 0.49 -2.19 13.47
C GLY A 26 1.87 -2.35 12.79
N MET A 27 1.92 -2.44 11.45
CA MET A 27 3.18 -2.63 10.70
C MET A 27 3.48 -1.51 9.70
N SER A 28 2.48 -0.73 9.30
CA SER A 28 2.67 0.26 8.25
C SER A 28 1.72 1.44 8.39
N ILE A 29 2.18 2.57 7.87
CA ILE A 29 1.35 3.74 7.60
C ILE A 29 1.09 3.76 6.09
N VAL A 30 -0.17 3.96 5.73
CA VAL A 30 -0.63 3.97 4.35
C VAL A 30 -1.12 5.36 4.01
N TYR A 31 -0.57 5.92 2.94
CA TYR A 31 -0.92 7.25 2.44
C TYR A 31 -1.58 7.14 1.07
N LEU A 32 -2.57 8.01 0.84
CA LEU A 32 -3.01 8.37 -0.50
C LEU A 32 -2.06 9.43 -1.04
N ALA A 33 -1.64 9.25 -2.29
CA ALA A 33 -0.79 10.20 -2.99
C ALA A 33 -1.22 10.36 -4.43
N ARG A 34 -0.69 11.39 -5.08
CA ARG A 34 -0.83 11.65 -6.50
C ARG A 34 0.48 11.34 -7.21
N GLY A 35 0.41 10.49 -8.24
CA GLY A 35 1.55 10.13 -9.07
C GLY A 35 1.91 11.19 -10.12
N PRO A 36 3.03 10.99 -10.83
CA PRO A 36 3.53 11.94 -11.83
C PRO A 36 2.59 12.14 -13.03
N ASP A 37 1.72 11.17 -13.30
CA ASP A 37 0.67 11.21 -14.32
C ASP A 37 -0.67 11.77 -13.79
N GLY A 38 -0.69 12.26 -12.55
CA GLY A 38 -1.89 12.81 -11.90
C GLY A 38 -2.84 11.75 -11.34
N ARG A 39 -2.57 10.44 -11.50
CA ARG A 39 -3.42 9.38 -10.95
C ARG A 39 -3.20 9.20 -9.46
N LYS A 40 -4.23 8.69 -8.78
CA LYS A 40 -4.15 8.30 -7.37
C LYS A 40 -3.34 7.02 -7.21
N VAL A 41 -2.46 7.02 -6.23
CA VAL A 41 -1.65 5.85 -5.84
C VAL A 41 -1.66 5.68 -4.33
N VAL A 42 -1.22 4.51 -3.87
CA VAL A 42 -1.01 4.22 -2.46
C VAL A 42 0.48 4.16 -2.18
N VAL A 43 0.90 4.86 -1.12
CA VAL A 43 2.26 4.77 -0.58
C VAL A 43 2.21 4.08 0.77
N LYS A 44 2.88 2.93 0.89
CA LYS A 44 3.04 2.21 2.15
C LYS A 44 4.45 2.43 2.69
N MET A 45 4.55 2.76 3.98
CA MET A 45 5.80 2.88 4.71
C MET A 45 5.73 2.06 6.01
N PRO A 46 6.85 1.51 6.50
CA PRO A 46 6.85 0.87 7.80
C PRO A 46 6.70 1.93 8.90
N ASN A 47 5.98 1.60 9.96
CA ASN A 47 5.79 2.51 11.09
C ASN A 47 6.97 2.54 12.07
N SER A 48 7.87 1.55 11.99
CA SER A 48 9.12 1.48 12.74
C SER A 48 10.20 0.72 11.95
N LEU A 49 11.46 0.85 12.38
CA LEU A 49 12.54 -0.02 11.93
C LEU A 49 12.36 -1.45 12.52
N GLY A 50 13.06 -2.43 11.95
CA GLY A 50 13.03 -3.84 12.40
C GLY A 50 12.06 -4.72 11.61
N THR A 51 11.24 -5.52 12.29
CA THR A 51 10.30 -6.46 11.63
C THR A 51 9.37 -5.81 10.61
N PRO A 52 8.77 -4.63 10.86
CA PRO A 52 7.90 -3.98 9.89
C PRO A 52 8.64 -3.57 8.60
N TYR A 53 9.88 -3.11 8.74
CA TYR A 53 10.77 -2.80 7.61
C TYR A 53 11.00 -4.04 6.74
N ASN A 54 11.42 -5.15 7.34
CA ASN A 54 11.71 -6.38 6.60
C ASN A 54 10.48 -6.96 5.90
N LYS A 55 9.31 -6.87 6.54
CA LYS A 55 8.04 -7.31 5.94
C LYS A 55 7.65 -6.47 4.73
N LEU A 56 7.86 -5.14 4.77
CA LEU A 56 7.54 -4.29 3.63
C LEU A 56 8.49 -4.56 2.44
N ILE A 57 9.76 -4.83 2.71
CA ILE A 57 10.73 -5.25 1.68
C ILE A 57 10.30 -6.56 1.04
N PHE A 58 9.91 -7.55 1.85
CA PHE A 58 9.39 -8.82 1.35
C PHE A 58 8.10 -8.64 0.52
N GLU A 59 7.14 -7.84 0.98
CA GLU A 59 5.90 -7.53 0.26
C GLU A 59 6.20 -6.89 -1.11
N ARG A 60 7.12 -5.92 -1.16
CA ARG A 60 7.56 -5.30 -2.41
C ARG A 60 8.10 -6.34 -3.39
N ASP A 61 8.98 -7.22 -2.94
CA ASP A 61 9.64 -8.20 -3.81
C ASP A 61 8.65 -9.24 -4.33
N LEU A 62 7.67 -9.63 -3.50
CA LEU A 62 6.60 -10.52 -3.89
C LEU A 62 5.66 -9.87 -4.92
N LEU A 63 5.24 -8.62 -4.70
CA LEU A 63 4.36 -7.90 -5.63
C LEU A 63 5.03 -7.56 -6.97
N LYS A 64 6.36 -7.39 -7.02
CA LYS A 64 7.10 -7.23 -8.28
C LYS A 64 6.98 -8.45 -9.20
N GLN A 65 6.76 -9.64 -8.62
CA GLN A 65 6.67 -10.90 -9.36
C GLN A 65 5.22 -11.26 -9.74
N LEU A 66 4.23 -10.54 -9.20
CA LEU A 66 2.82 -10.81 -9.44
C LEU A 66 2.22 -9.77 -10.40
N SER A 67 1.57 -10.26 -11.46
CA SER A 67 0.80 -9.42 -12.39
C SER A 67 -0.54 -10.10 -12.67
N HIS A 68 -1.55 -9.78 -11.86
CA HIS A 68 -2.90 -10.32 -12.01
C HIS A 68 -3.94 -9.23 -11.67
N ASP A 69 -5.06 -9.19 -12.40
CA ASP A 69 -6.15 -8.20 -12.29
C ASP A 69 -6.82 -8.08 -10.92
N HIS A 70 -6.54 -9.00 -9.98
CA HIS A 70 -7.14 -9.03 -8.65
C HIS A 70 -6.12 -8.81 -7.53
N ILE A 71 -4.86 -8.54 -7.90
CA ILE A 71 -3.78 -8.23 -6.98
C ILE A 71 -3.37 -6.79 -7.25
N VAL A 72 -3.27 -6.00 -6.19
CA VAL A 72 -2.85 -4.60 -6.31
C VAL A 72 -1.47 -4.56 -6.97
N ARG A 73 -1.39 -3.84 -8.10
CA ARG A 73 -0.21 -3.84 -8.95
C ARG A 73 0.90 -2.99 -8.36
N TYR A 74 2.11 -3.55 -8.32
CA TYR A 74 3.33 -2.80 -8.04
C TYR A 74 3.53 -1.71 -9.11
N LEU A 75 3.78 -0.47 -8.65
CA LEU A 75 4.11 0.64 -9.55
C LEU A 75 5.57 1.05 -9.41
N ASP A 76 6.03 1.27 -8.18
CA ASP A 76 7.34 1.88 -7.92
C ASP A 76 7.80 1.64 -6.47
N SER A 77 9.02 2.03 -6.15
CA SER A 77 9.55 2.06 -4.79
C SER A 77 10.47 3.25 -4.57
N SER A 78 10.55 3.74 -3.34
CA SER A 78 11.40 4.88 -2.98
C SER A 78 12.05 4.68 -1.61
N ILE A 79 13.06 5.50 -1.29
CA ILE A 79 13.63 5.65 0.04
C ILE A 79 13.29 7.05 0.54
N VAL A 80 12.48 7.10 1.60
CA VAL A 80 12.05 8.34 2.24
C VAL A 80 12.94 8.61 3.45
N ARG A 81 13.57 9.79 3.50
CA ARG A 81 14.40 10.21 4.63
C ARG A 81 13.55 11.05 5.59
N LEU A 82 13.46 10.60 6.84
CA LEU A 82 12.75 11.31 7.91
C LEU A 82 13.66 11.41 9.13
N GLY A 83 14.09 12.63 9.43
CA GLY A 83 15.15 12.89 10.41
C GLY A 83 16.47 12.23 9.99
N SER A 84 17.09 11.50 10.92
CA SER A 84 18.34 10.76 10.68
C SER A 84 18.13 9.37 10.05
N SER A 85 16.89 8.96 9.81
CA SER A 85 16.55 7.59 9.39
C SER A 85 15.96 7.56 7.97
N SER A 86 16.17 6.43 7.29
CA SER A 86 15.69 6.17 5.92
C SER A 86 14.71 5.00 5.92
N PHE A 87 13.60 5.14 5.21
CA PHE A 87 12.51 4.16 5.21
C PHE A 87 12.10 3.81 3.78
N PRO A 88 11.93 2.52 3.46
CA PRO A 88 11.40 2.11 2.19
C PRO A 88 9.94 2.55 2.07
N ALA A 89 9.59 3.03 0.89
CA ALA A 89 8.23 3.28 0.48
C ALA A 89 7.90 2.35 -0.69
N LEU A 90 6.79 1.61 -0.53
CA LEU A 90 6.20 0.78 -1.59
C LEU A 90 5.05 1.56 -2.21
N ILE A 91 5.11 1.77 -3.52
CA ILE A 91 4.12 2.56 -4.27
C ILE A 91 3.36 1.61 -5.17
N VAL A 92 2.04 1.60 -5.01
CA VAL A 92 1.14 0.69 -5.70
C VAL A 92 -0.11 1.39 -6.20
N GLU A 93 -0.85 0.73 -7.08
CA GLU A 93 -2.11 1.24 -7.59
C GLU A 93 -3.13 1.50 -6.48
N TYR A 94 -3.87 2.61 -6.59
CA TYR A 94 -5.00 2.88 -5.71
C TYR A 94 -6.24 2.11 -6.17
N SER A 95 -6.72 1.19 -5.33
CA SER A 95 -8.00 0.52 -5.54
C SER A 95 -9.11 1.25 -4.78
N SER A 96 -10.13 1.72 -5.49
CA SER A 96 -11.23 2.54 -4.95
C SER A 96 -12.27 1.77 -4.10
N GLY A 97 -11.93 0.56 -3.64
CA GLY A 97 -12.81 -0.30 -2.83
C GLY A 97 -12.63 -0.13 -1.31
N LYS A 98 -13.60 -0.60 -0.53
CA LYS A 98 -13.42 -0.82 0.92
C LYS A 98 -12.53 -2.05 1.10
N THR A 99 -11.53 -1.97 1.98
CA THR A 99 -10.74 -3.15 2.35
C THR A 99 -11.66 -4.22 2.95
N LEU A 100 -11.34 -5.51 2.75
CA LEU A 100 -12.06 -6.64 3.35
C LEU A 100 -12.25 -6.45 4.86
N LYS A 101 -11.22 -5.92 5.55
CA LYS A 101 -11.28 -5.57 6.97
C LYS A 101 -12.42 -4.57 7.26
N LYS A 102 -12.60 -3.52 6.44
CA LYS A 102 -13.66 -2.52 6.63
C LYS A 102 -15.06 -3.06 6.30
N VAL A 103 -15.16 -4.10 5.45
CA VAL A 103 -16.43 -4.76 5.10
C VAL A 103 -16.84 -5.78 6.18
N ALA A 104 -15.92 -6.60 6.67
CA ALA A 104 -16.18 -7.64 7.67
C ALA A 104 -16.63 -7.08 9.04
N PHE A 105 -16.15 -5.89 9.42
CA PHE A 105 -16.60 -5.20 10.63
C PHE A 105 -17.98 -4.53 10.50
N GLY A 106 -18.53 -4.41 9.27
CA GLY A 106 -19.80 -3.71 9.01
C GLY A 106 -21.06 -4.58 9.09
N ARG A 107 -20.89 -5.91 9.08
CA ARG A 107 -21.85 -7.01 9.33
C ARG A 107 -21.09 -8.31 9.04
N PRO A 108 -21.29 -9.40 9.81
CA PRO A 108 -20.78 -10.71 9.40
C PRO A 108 -21.28 -11.00 7.98
N MET A 109 -20.35 -11.35 7.10
CA MET A 109 -20.64 -11.63 5.69
C MET A 109 -21.48 -12.92 5.64
N ASP A 110 -22.63 -12.86 4.96
CA ASP A 110 -23.51 -14.03 4.77
C ASP A 110 -22.71 -15.16 4.09
N GLU A 111 -22.71 -16.36 4.68
CA GLU A 111 -21.91 -17.53 4.26
C GLU A 111 -22.07 -17.86 2.77
N LYS A 112 -23.25 -17.53 2.20
CA LYS A 112 -23.56 -17.75 0.78
C LYS A 112 -22.73 -16.90 -0.20
N LYS A 113 -22.01 -15.88 0.28
CA LYS A 113 -21.11 -15.04 -0.55
C LYS A 113 -19.62 -15.32 -0.34
N GLY A 114 -19.25 -16.19 0.60
CA GLY A 114 -17.85 -16.47 0.96
C GLY A 114 -17.24 -17.72 0.31
N ALA A 115 -18.03 -18.58 -0.32
CA ALA A 115 -17.54 -19.84 -0.87
C ALA A 115 -18.07 -20.09 -2.29
N ARG A 116 -17.22 -19.86 -3.28
CA ARG A 116 -17.23 -20.61 -4.55
C ARG A 116 -15.84 -20.54 -5.19
N CYS A 117 -14.93 -21.38 -4.71
CA CYS A 117 -13.89 -21.94 -5.57
C CYS A 117 -14.51 -23.16 -6.27
N PRO A 118 -14.74 -23.16 -7.59
CA PRO A 118 -15.09 -24.37 -8.29
C PRO A 118 -13.84 -25.27 -8.34
N THR A 119 -13.86 -26.36 -7.57
CA THR A 119 -12.96 -27.48 -7.82
C THR A 119 -13.48 -28.21 -9.06
N THR A 120 -12.91 -27.92 -10.23
CA THR A 120 -13.03 -28.82 -11.38
C THR A 120 -12.22 -30.08 -11.09
N GLY A 121 -12.91 -31.22 -11.12
CA GLY A 121 -12.33 -32.56 -11.02
C GLY A 121 -11.68 -33.02 -12.32
#